data_AF-A0A2J8UDN9-F1
#
_entry.id   AF-A0A2J8UDN9-F1
#
_cell.length_a   1.000
_cell.length_b   1.000
_cell.length_c   1.000
_cell.angle_alpha   90.00
_cell.angle_beta   90.00
_cell.angle_gamma   90.00
#
_symmetry.space_group_name_H-M   'P 1'
#
loop_
_entity.id
_entity.type
_entity.pdbx_description
1 polymer ?
#
loop_
_entity_poly.entity_id
_entity_poly.type
_entity_poly.pdbx_seq_one_letter_code
_entity_poly.pdbx_strand_id
1 'polypeptide(L)'
;MAAAPALKHWRTTLERVEKFVSPLYFTDCNLRGRLFGASCPVAVLSSFLTPERLPYQEAVQRDFRPAQVGDSFGPTWWTCWFRVELTIPEAWVGQEVHLCWESDGEGLVWRDGEPVQGLTKEGEKTSYVLTDRLGERDPRSLTLYVEVACNGLLGAGKGSMIAAPDPEKMFQLSRAELAVFHRDVHMLLVDLELLLGIAKPGFGPSKRL
;
A
#
# COMPACT_ATOMS: atom_id res chain seq x y z
N MET A 1 20.86 -32.85 38.40
CA MET A 1 20.16 -32.92 37.10
C MET A 1 20.97 -32.14 36.09
N ALA A 2 21.49 -32.78 35.03
CA ALA A 2 22.18 -32.06 33.95
C ALA A 2 21.13 -31.33 33.10
N ALA A 3 21.33 -30.03 32.87
CA ALA A 3 20.47 -29.24 31.99
C ALA A 3 20.58 -29.80 30.56
N ALA A 4 19.45 -30.02 29.90
CA ALA A 4 19.44 -30.45 28.50
C ALA A 4 20.21 -29.44 27.63
N PRO A 5 21.11 -29.88 26.74
CA PRO A 5 21.84 -28.96 25.88
C PRO A 5 20.86 -28.26 24.93
N ALA A 6 20.68 -26.95 25.10
CA ALA A 6 19.84 -26.12 24.24
C ALA A 6 20.61 -25.68 22.98
N LEU A 7 20.94 -26.64 22.11
CA LEU A 7 21.50 -26.33 20.80
C LEU A 7 20.36 -25.96 19.84
N LYS A 8 20.03 -24.67 19.73
CA LYS A 8 19.17 -24.19 18.65
C LYS A 8 19.99 -24.10 17.36
N HIS A 9 19.54 -24.84 16.34
CA HIS A 9 20.12 -24.75 15.01
C HIS A 9 19.86 -23.34 14.44
N TRP A 10 20.93 -22.62 14.08
CA TRP A 10 20.86 -21.21 13.68
C TRP A 10 19.92 -20.99 12.50
N ARG A 11 20.00 -21.86 11.48
CA ARG A 11 19.18 -21.75 10.25
C ARG A 11 17.70 -21.84 10.55
N THR A 12 17.30 -22.76 11.42
CA THR A 12 15.90 -22.95 11.81
C THR A 12 15.38 -21.74 12.57
N THR A 13 16.23 -21.10 13.39
CA THR A 13 15.87 -19.88 14.10
C THR A 13 15.68 -18.71 13.12
N LEU A 14 16.60 -18.57 12.16
CA LEU A 14 16.55 -17.53 11.13
C LEU A 14 15.28 -17.66 10.27
N GLU A 15 15.02 -18.84 9.71
CA GLU A 15 13.85 -19.10 8.86
C GLU A 15 12.52 -18.85 9.59
N ARG A 16 12.46 -19.09 10.91
CA ARG A 16 11.28 -18.79 11.72
C ARG A 16 11.03 -17.28 11.82
N VAL A 17 12.08 -16.49 12.02
CA VAL A 17 11.96 -15.02 12.07
C VAL A 17 11.59 -14.48 10.69
N GLU A 18 12.20 -14.98 9.61
CA GLU A 18 11.84 -14.62 8.23
C GLU A 18 10.35 -14.84 7.95
N LYS A 19 9.81 -16.00 8.37
CA LYS A 19 8.37 -16.31 8.23
C LYS A 19 7.49 -15.43 9.10
N PHE A 20 7.96 -15.01 10.27
CA PHE A 20 7.21 -14.15 11.18
C PHE A 20 7.04 -12.72 10.66
N VAL A 21 8.00 -12.21 9.86
CA VAL A 21 7.91 -10.88 9.21
C VAL A 21 7.51 -10.95 7.73
N SER A 22 7.19 -12.15 7.22
CA SER A 22 6.98 -12.37 5.79
C SER A 22 5.70 -11.69 5.28
N PRO A 23 5.72 -11.07 4.09
CA PRO A 23 4.50 -10.62 3.43
C PRO A 23 3.70 -11.78 2.79
N LEU A 24 4.22 -13.01 2.77
CA LEU A 24 3.64 -14.15 2.06
C LEU A 24 3.19 -15.28 2.98
N TYR A 25 3.96 -15.57 4.04
CA TYR A 25 3.74 -16.74 4.88
C TYR A 25 3.04 -16.40 6.18
N PHE A 26 1.98 -17.14 6.51
CA PHE A 26 1.24 -17.01 7.77
C PHE A 26 0.68 -15.59 8.01
N THR A 27 0.28 -14.90 6.94
CA THR A 27 -0.25 -13.52 7.02
C THR A 27 -1.56 -13.41 7.79
N ASP A 28 -2.19 -14.52 8.13
CA ASP A 28 -3.32 -14.61 9.06
C ASP A 28 -2.91 -14.39 10.53
N CYS A 29 -1.64 -14.63 10.89
CA CYS A 29 -1.20 -14.59 12.28
C CYS A 29 0.18 -13.99 12.54
N ASN A 30 1.01 -13.81 11.52
CA ASN A 30 2.36 -13.27 11.65
C ASN A 30 2.36 -11.76 11.92
N LEU A 31 3.53 -11.17 12.15
CA LEU A 31 3.61 -9.76 12.51
C LEU A 31 3.14 -8.83 11.40
N ARG A 32 3.52 -9.11 10.15
CA ARG A 32 3.18 -8.27 9.00
C ARG A 32 1.68 -8.28 8.69
N GLY A 33 1.02 -9.42 8.88
CA GLY A 33 -0.43 -9.57 8.80
C GLY A 33 -1.21 -8.81 9.87
N ARG A 34 -0.55 -8.38 10.96
CA ARG A 34 -1.15 -7.55 12.01
C ARG A 34 -0.96 -6.05 11.78
N LEU A 35 -0.30 -5.64 10.70
CA LEU A 35 -0.01 -4.23 10.42
C LEU A 35 -1.28 -3.38 10.29
N PHE A 36 -2.31 -3.94 9.68
CA PHE A 36 -3.63 -3.33 9.56
C PHE A 36 -4.65 -4.14 10.37
N GLY A 37 -5.50 -3.42 11.11
CA GLY A 37 -6.55 -3.98 11.95
C GLY A 37 -7.90 -4.00 11.24
N ALA A 38 -8.93 -3.49 11.94
CA ALA A 38 -10.26 -3.35 11.36
C ALA A 38 -10.21 -2.50 10.08
N SER A 39 -10.94 -2.93 9.05
CA SER A 39 -11.07 -2.21 7.79
C SER A 39 -12.54 -2.07 7.37
N CYS A 40 -12.81 -1.10 6.50
CA CYS A 40 -14.09 -0.96 5.82
C CYS A 40 -13.90 -0.38 4.42
N PRO A 41 -14.76 -0.72 3.44
CA PRO A 41 -14.70 -0.12 2.11
C PRO A 41 -14.83 1.40 2.15
N VAL A 42 -14.36 2.07 1.09
CA VAL A 42 -14.68 3.49 0.86
C VAL A 42 -16.19 3.65 0.64
N ALA A 43 -16.75 4.81 0.99
CA ALA A 43 -18.20 5.03 0.95
C ALA A 43 -18.73 5.16 -0.49
N VAL A 44 -18.04 5.94 -1.32
CA VAL A 44 -18.32 6.07 -2.75
C VAL A 44 -17.00 6.12 -3.50
N LEU A 45 -16.94 5.38 -4.60
CA LEU A 45 -15.85 5.42 -5.55
C LEU A 45 -16.39 5.75 -6.93
N SER A 46 -15.75 6.70 -7.58
CA SER A 46 -16.07 7.08 -8.95
C SER A 46 -14.81 7.47 -9.70
N SER A 47 -14.79 7.31 -11.01
CA SER A 47 -13.63 7.59 -11.83
C SER A 47 -13.98 8.21 -13.17
N PHE A 48 -13.00 8.86 -13.78
CA PHE A 48 -12.99 9.11 -15.21
C PHE A 48 -11.59 8.86 -15.76
N LEU A 49 -11.52 8.67 -17.07
CA LEU A 49 -10.31 8.32 -17.77
C LEU A 49 -10.03 9.37 -18.86
N THR A 50 -8.78 9.79 -18.99
CA THR A 50 -8.37 10.79 -19.98
C THR A 50 -6.98 10.48 -20.56
N PRO A 51 -6.72 10.72 -21.86
CA PRO A 51 -5.38 10.67 -22.42
C PRO A 51 -4.52 11.89 -22.03
N GLU A 52 -5.14 12.94 -21.49
CA GLU A 52 -4.49 14.20 -21.13
C GLU A 52 -3.90 14.16 -19.71
N ARG A 53 -2.91 15.02 -19.45
CA ARG A 53 -2.41 15.32 -18.11
C ARG A 53 -3.07 16.61 -17.63
N LEU A 54 -4.20 16.46 -16.95
CA LEU A 54 -5.01 17.57 -16.47
C LEU A 54 -4.44 18.13 -15.16
N PRO A 55 -4.38 19.46 -14.98
CA PRO A 55 -4.21 20.06 -13.67
C PRO A 55 -5.37 19.67 -12.73
N TYR A 56 -5.11 19.60 -11.43
CA TYR A 56 -6.10 19.23 -10.42
C TYR A 56 -7.42 20.02 -10.56
N GLN A 57 -7.35 21.35 -10.71
CA GLN A 57 -8.53 22.22 -10.77
C GLN A 57 -9.47 21.87 -11.94
N GLU A 58 -8.93 21.39 -13.06
CA GLU A 58 -9.72 20.94 -14.21
C GLU A 58 -10.23 19.52 -14.02
N ALA A 59 -9.41 18.63 -13.44
CA ALA A 59 -9.75 17.24 -13.24
C ALA A 59 -10.94 17.06 -12.29
N VAL A 60 -10.97 17.79 -11.17
CA VAL A 60 -12.05 17.65 -10.17
C VAL A 60 -13.41 18.16 -10.63
N GLN A 61 -13.45 18.93 -11.73
CA GLN A 61 -14.68 19.43 -12.36
C GLN A 61 -15.24 18.49 -13.42
N ARG A 62 -14.52 17.41 -13.78
CA ARG A 62 -14.99 16.43 -14.77
C ARG A 62 -16.12 15.57 -14.22
N ASP A 63 -16.84 14.93 -15.13
CA ASP A 63 -17.91 13.99 -14.79
C ASP A 63 -17.33 12.63 -14.39
N PHE A 64 -17.25 12.38 -13.08
CA PHE A 64 -16.89 11.08 -12.54
C PHE A 64 -18.06 10.10 -12.64
N ARG A 65 -17.80 8.90 -13.16
CA ARG A 65 -18.76 7.79 -13.26
C ARG A 65 -18.52 6.79 -12.13
N PRO A 66 -19.55 6.07 -11.65
CA PRO A 66 -19.37 5.05 -10.62
C PRO A 66 -18.27 4.05 -10.98
N ALA A 67 -17.44 3.69 -10.01
CA ALA A 67 -16.36 2.74 -10.14
C ALA A 67 -16.31 1.83 -8.91
N GLN A 68 -15.66 0.68 -9.03
CA GLN A 68 -15.50 -0.29 -7.94
C GLN A 68 -14.11 -0.92 -7.99
N VAL A 69 -13.70 -1.50 -6.85
CA VAL A 69 -12.52 -2.35 -6.79
C VAL A 69 -12.71 -3.54 -7.72
N GLY A 70 -11.71 -3.84 -8.53
CA GLY A 70 -11.74 -4.84 -9.60
C GLY A 70 -11.91 -4.25 -11.00
N ASP A 71 -12.33 -2.99 -11.12
CA ASP A 71 -12.50 -2.36 -12.44
C ASP A 71 -11.16 -2.14 -13.15
N SER A 72 -11.20 -2.30 -14.48
CA SER A 72 -10.07 -2.02 -15.37
C SER A 72 -10.17 -0.64 -16.02
N PHE A 73 -9.02 0.01 -16.21
CA PHE A 73 -8.86 1.32 -16.82
C PHE A 73 -7.55 1.39 -17.64
N GLY A 74 -7.36 2.48 -18.39
CA GLY A 74 -6.24 2.63 -19.34
C GLY A 74 -6.74 2.88 -20.76
N PRO A 75 -5.87 2.83 -21.77
CA PRO A 75 -4.65 2.02 -21.79
C PRO A 75 -3.39 2.78 -21.34
N THR A 76 -2.22 2.19 -21.60
CA THR A 76 -0.90 2.74 -21.29
C THR A 76 -0.77 4.22 -21.64
N TRP A 77 -0.15 4.98 -20.73
CA TRP A 77 0.07 6.43 -20.79
C TRP A 77 -1.16 7.29 -20.53
N TRP A 78 -2.35 6.72 -20.40
CA TRP A 78 -3.53 7.47 -19.97
C TRP A 78 -3.49 7.76 -18.46
N THR A 79 -4.36 8.68 -18.03
CA THR A 79 -4.55 9.04 -16.63
C THR A 79 -5.96 8.69 -16.22
N CYS A 80 -6.13 7.91 -15.15
CA CYS A 80 -7.42 7.68 -14.53
C CYS A 80 -7.50 8.46 -13.22
N TRP A 81 -8.49 9.34 -13.10
CA TRP A 81 -8.76 10.07 -11.88
C TRP A 81 -9.87 9.37 -11.13
N PHE A 82 -9.64 9.13 -9.84
CA PHE A 82 -10.65 8.60 -8.92
C PHE A 82 -11.05 9.68 -7.92
N ARG A 83 -12.36 9.86 -7.72
CA ARG A 83 -12.92 10.58 -6.58
C ARG A 83 -13.30 9.55 -5.53
N VAL A 84 -12.69 9.68 -4.36
CA VAL A 84 -12.78 8.72 -3.25
C VAL A 84 -13.46 9.41 -2.08
N GLU A 85 -14.71 9.04 -1.83
CA GLU A 85 -15.49 9.57 -0.71
C GLU A 85 -15.41 8.57 0.45
N LEU A 86 -14.97 9.06 1.60
CA LEU A 86 -14.60 8.27 2.77
C LEU A 86 -15.57 8.54 3.90
N THR A 87 -15.84 7.53 4.72
CA THR A 87 -16.54 7.70 6.01
C THR A 87 -15.84 6.86 7.07
N ILE A 88 -15.14 7.53 7.99
CA ILE A 88 -14.38 6.87 9.04
C ILE A 88 -15.35 6.45 10.17
N PRO A 89 -15.38 5.16 10.56
CA PRO A 89 -16.23 4.68 11.65
C PRO A 89 -15.93 5.35 13.00
N GLU A 90 -16.98 5.68 13.76
CA GLU A 90 -16.85 6.26 15.10
C GLU A 90 -16.11 5.34 16.09
N ALA A 91 -16.23 4.02 15.91
CA ALA A 91 -15.52 3.02 16.71
C ALA A 91 -13.99 3.11 16.60
N TRP A 92 -13.45 3.88 15.65
CA TRP A 92 -12.01 4.05 15.44
C TRP A 92 -11.45 5.31 16.10
N VAL A 93 -12.23 6.03 16.91
CA VAL A 93 -11.71 7.15 17.72
C VAL A 93 -10.50 6.68 18.55
N GLY A 94 -9.46 7.50 18.53
CA GLY A 94 -8.18 7.24 19.17
C GLY A 94 -7.22 6.36 18.37
N GLN A 95 -7.60 5.86 17.19
CA GLN A 95 -6.77 5.04 16.31
C GLN A 95 -6.11 5.85 15.20
N GLU A 96 -4.98 5.36 14.69
CA GLU A 96 -4.39 5.82 13.43
C GLU A 96 -5.17 5.21 12.25
N VAL A 97 -5.55 6.03 11.27
CA VAL A 97 -6.42 5.59 10.16
C VAL A 97 -5.76 5.90 8.82
N HIS A 98 -5.70 4.89 7.96
CA HIS A 98 -5.11 5.00 6.63
C HIS A 98 -6.18 4.79 5.55
N LEU A 99 -5.98 5.43 4.40
CA LEU A 99 -6.51 4.97 3.12
C LEU A 99 -5.54 3.92 2.56
N CYS A 100 -6.01 2.68 2.44
CA CYS A 100 -5.31 1.60 1.74
C CYS A 100 -5.71 1.62 0.27
N TRP A 101 -4.72 1.76 -0.61
CA TRP A 101 -4.93 1.89 -2.05
C TRP A 101 -3.90 1.06 -2.80
N GLU A 102 -4.40 0.17 -3.64
CA GLU A 102 -3.57 -0.65 -4.53
C GLU A 102 -4.19 -0.64 -5.91
N SER A 103 -3.46 -0.10 -6.88
CA SER A 103 -3.80 -0.17 -8.30
C SER A 103 -2.55 -0.54 -9.09
N ASP A 104 -2.74 -1.10 -10.28
CA ASP A 104 -1.69 -0.98 -11.29
C ASP A 104 -1.48 0.50 -11.60
N GLY A 105 -0.27 0.86 -12.03
CA GLY A 105 0.06 2.25 -12.31
C GLY A 105 0.75 2.95 -11.14
N GLU A 106 1.01 4.24 -11.33
CA GLU A 106 1.50 5.15 -10.29
C GLU A 106 0.38 6.08 -9.85
N GLY A 107 0.02 6.05 -8.57
CA GLY A 107 -1.03 6.90 -8.00
C GLY A 107 -0.44 8.15 -7.33
N LEU A 108 -1.16 9.26 -7.39
CA LEU A 108 -0.91 10.47 -6.61
C LEU A 108 -2.17 10.85 -5.85
N VAL A 109 -2.06 10.89 -4.52
CA VAL A 109 -3.14 11.36 -3.64
C VAL A 109 -3.15 12.88 -3.64
N TRP A 110 -4.34 13.41 -3.87
CA TRP A 110 -4.66 14.82 -3.74
C TRP A 110 -5.64 15.04 -2.60
N ARG A 111 -5.31 15.98 -1.72
CA ARG A 111 -6.13 16.38 -0.57
C ARG A 111 -6.23 17.89 -0.54
N ASP A 112 -7.46 18.41 -0.51
CA ASP A 112 -7.73 19.85 -0.43
C ASP A 112 -7.01 20.68 -1.52
N GLY A 113 -6.83 20.11 -2.71
CA GLY A 113 -6.13 20.74 -3.84
C GLY A 113 -4.63 20.53 -3.92
N GLU A 114 -4.02 19.93 -2.89
CA GLU A 114 -2.58 19.74 -2.81
C GLU A 114 -2.18 18.28 -3.09
N PRO A 115 -1.09 18.04 -3.83
CA PRO A 115 -0.54 16.71 -4.02
C PRO A 115 0.21 16.29 -2.74
N VAL A 116 -0.25 15.24 -2.06
CA VAL A 116 0.26 14.88 -0.72
C VAL A 116 1.11 13.62 -0.68
N GLN A 117 0.86 12.62 -1.54
CA GLN A 117 1.66 11.39 -1.53
C GLN A 117 1.55 10.58 -2.82
N GLY A 118 2.68 10.06 -3.31
CA GLY A 118 2.70 9.01 -4.32
C GLY A 118 2.34 7.63 -3.74
N LEU A 119 1.69 6.80 -4.55
CA LEU A 119 1.28 5.43 -4.24
C LEU A 119 1.68 4.50 -5.38
N THR A 120 2.21 3.33 -5.05
CA THR A 120 2.60 2.31 -6.02
C THR A 120 2.72 0.95 -5.36
N LYS A 121 2.25 -0.11 -6.05
CA LYS A 121 2.49 -1.50 -5.63
C LYS A 121 3.97 -1.87 -5.76
N GLU A 122 4.64 -1.42 -6.82
CA GLU A 122 6.05 -1.75 -7.11
C GLU A 122 7.01 -1.16 -6.08
N GLY A 123 6.72 0.03 -5.56
CA GLY A 123 7.49 0.69 -4.50
C GLY A 123 6.98 0.41 -3.08
N GLU A 124 6.04 -0.52 -2.91
CA GLU A 124 5.40 -0.87 -1.63
C GLU A 124 4.79 0.33 -0.88
N LYS A 125 4.36 1.37 -1.61
CA LYS A 125 3.65 2.54 -1.07
C LYS A 125 2.15 2.38 -1.32
N THR A 126 1.49 1.56 -0.51
CA THR A 126 0.10 1.13 -0.72
C THR A 126 -0.89 1.74 0.28
N SER A 127 -0.47 2.73 1.08
CA SER A 127 -1.39 3.44 1.96
C SER A 127 -0.99 4.90 2.18
N TYR A 128 -1.97 5.73 2.53
CA TYR A 128 -1.82 7.13 2.89
C TYR A 128 -2.43 7.38 4.28
N VAL A 129 -1.71 8.09 5.16
CA VAL A 129 -2.17 8.42 6.51
C VAL A 129 -3.24 9.50 6.43
N LEU A 130 -4.48 9.19 6.81
CA LEU A 130 -5.56 10.18 6.86
C LEU A 130 -5.48 11.02 8.13
N THR A 131 -5.21 10.35 9.24
CA THR A 131 -4.96 10.91 10.58
C THR A 131 -4.07 9.95 11.36
N ASP A 132 -3.11 10.50 12.09
CA ASP A 132 -2.23 9.77 13.01
C ASP A 132 -2.98 9.32 14.27
N ARG A 133 -4.03 10.06 14.66
CA ARG A 133 -4.92 9.71 15.75
C ARG A 133 -6.26 10.40 15.60
N LEU A 134 -7.29 9.61 15.28
CA LEU A 134 -8.64 10.12 15.07
C LEU A 134 -9.25 10.71 16.37
N GLY A 135 -9.52 12.01 16.39
CA GLY A 135 -10.21 12.70 17.49
C GLY A 135 -11.73 12.52 17.47
N GLU A 136 -12.39 12.83 18.60
CA GLU A 136 -13.86 12.82 18.70
C GLU A 136 -14.53 13.85 17.79
N ARG A 137 -13.87 15.01 17.59
CA ARG A 137 -14.39 16.13 16.79
C ARG A 137 -13.87 16.16 15.35
N ASP A 138 -13.03 15.19 14.99
CA ASP A 138 -12.47 15.13 13.66
C ASP A 138 -13.56 14.81 12.63
N PRO A 139 -13.47 15.38 11.41
CA PRO A 139 -14.41 15.08 10.35
C PRO A 139 -14.41 13.57 10.05
N ARG A 140 -15.60 12.99 10.00
CA ARG A 140 -15.79 11.58 9.64
C ARG A 140 -15.87 11.38 8.13
N SER A 141 -16.39 12.38 7.42
CA SER A 141 -16.53 12.35 5.97
C SER A 141 -15.43 13.19 5.33
N LEU A 142 -14.71 12.58 4.40
CA LEU A 142 -13.61 13.20 3.67
C LEU A 142 -13.73 12.83 2.19
N THR A 143 -13.33 13.74 1.31
CA THR A 143 -13.20 13.45 -0.12
C THR A 143 -11.74 13.63 -0.51
N LEU A 144 -11.17 12.58 -1.10
CA LEU A 144 -9.85 12.61 -1.70
C LEU A 144 -9.95 12.37 -3.20
N TYR A 145 -8.90 12.75 -3.92
CA TYR A 145 -8.73 12.34 -5.30
C TYR A 145 -7.46 11.51 -5.44
N VAL A 146 -7.50 10.49 -6.28
CA VAL A 146 -6.31 9.71 -6.64
C VAL A 146 -6.15 9.79 -8.15
N GLU A 147 -5.08 10.44 -8.59
CA GLU A 147 -4.67 10.47 -9.99
C GLU A 147 -3.76 9.28 -10.26
N VAL A 148 -4.19 8.35 -11.11
CA VAL A 148 -3.43 7.14 -11.45
C VAL A 148 -2.93 7.22 -12.89
N ALA A 149 -1.62 7.30 -13.05
CA ALA A 149 -0.95 7.22 -14.34
C ALA A 149 -0.80 5.75 -14.77
N CYS A 150 -1.22 5.45 -16.01
CA CYS A 150 -1.22 4.10 -16.58
C CYS A 150 0.19 3.71 -17.08
N ASN A 151 1.12 3.56 -16.14
CA ASN A 151 2.50 3.09 -16.35
C ASN A 151 3.08 2.54 -15.04
N GLY A 152 4.02 1.61 -15.10
CA GLY A 152 4.79 1.20 -13.93
C GLY A 152 5.88 2.22 -13.58
N LEU A 153 6.56 2.01 -12.45
CA LEU A 153 7.63 2.88 -11.93
C LEU A 153 8.76 3.07 -12.94
N LEU A 154 8.96 2.07 -13.80
CA LEU A 154 10.01 2.03 -14.83
C LEU A 154 9.41 1.97 -16.24
N GLY A 155 8.19 2.51 -16.41
CA GLY A 155 7.50 2.61 -17.70
C GLY A 155 6.54 1.44 -17.97
N ALA A 156 6.39 1.05 -19.23
CA ALA A 156 5.34 0.11 -19.66
C ALA A 156 5.84 -0.97 -20.65
N GLY A 157 7.10 -1.36 -20.53
CA GLY A 157 7.73 -2.33 -21.43
C GLY A 157 7.00 -3.66 -21.51
N LYS A 158 6.82 -4.18 -22.74
CA LYS A 158 6.13 -5.45 -23.00
C LYS A 158 7.04 -6.64 -22.73
N GLY A 159 6.81 -7.34 -21.62
CA GLY A 159 7.53 -8.57 -21.25
C GLY A 159 8.91 -8.37 -20.60
N SER A 160 9.57 -7.23 -20.82
CA SER A 160 10.75 -6.81 -20.05
C SER A 160 10.78 -5.30 -19.85
N MET A 161 11.55 -4.85 -18.85
CA MET A 161 11.64 -3.43 -18.45
C MET A 161 12.17 -2.52 -19.58
N ILE A 162 13.05 -3.03 -20.44
CA ILE A 162 13.69 -2.25 -21.52
C ILE A 162 13.04 -2.47 -22.89
N ALA A 163 11.98 -3.29 -22.96
CA ALA A 163 11.25 -3.53 -24.19
C ALA A 163 10.41 -2.31 -24.57
N ALA A 164 10.00 -2.26 -25.85
CA ALA A 164 9.03 -1.26 -26.30
C ALA A 164 7.74 -1.33 -25.45
N PRO A 165 7.09 -0.18 -25.19
CA PRO A 165 5.85 -0.16 -24.43
C PRO A 165 4.73 -0.97 -25.08
N ASP A 166 3.87 -1.60 -24.28
CA ASP A 166 2.60 -2.16 -24.78
C ASP A 166 1.53 -1.07 -24.79
N PRO A 167 1.13 -0.52 -25.96
CA PRO A 167 0.18 0.59 -26.00
C PRO A 167 -1.22 0.20 -25.52
N GLU A 168 -1.58 -1.09 -25.52
CA GLU A 168 -2.92 -1.59 -25.19
C GLU A 168 -3.02 -2.17 -23.78
N LYS A 169 -1.97 -2.07 -22.96
CA LYS A 169 -2.01 -2.62 -21.61
C LYS A 169 -3.07 -1.89 -20.79
N MET A 170 -3.93 -2.68 -20.16
CA MET A 170 -4.93 -2.24 -19.21
C MET A 170 -4.39 -2.36 -17.77
N PHE A 171 -4.95 -1.55 -16.89
CA PHE A 171 -4.59 -1.39 -15.50
C PHE A 171 -5.82 -1.68 -14.64
N GLN A 172 -5.63 -2.15 -13.41
CA GLN A 172 -6.73 -2.51 -12.52
C GLN A 172 -6.59 -1.87 -11.14
N LEU A 173 -7.71 -1.46 -10.56
CA LEU A 173 -7.79 -1.10 -9.14
C LEU A 173 -8.03 -2.37 -8.31
N SER A 174 -7.09 -2.77 -7.46
CA SER A 174 -7.17 -4.00 -6.67
C SER A 174 -7.55 -3.76 -5.20
N ARG A 175 -7.40 -2.55 -4.67
CA ARG A 175 -7.79 -2.22 -3.30
C ARG A 175 -8.10 -0.72 -3.15
N ALA A 176 -9.20 -0.42 -2.48
CA ALA A 176 -9.56 0.92 -2.02
C ALA A 176 -10.42 0.78 -0.76
N GLU A 177 -9.83 0.98 0.41
CA GLU A 177 -10.52 0.83 1.70
C GLU A 177 -9.86 1.67 2.79
N LEU A 178 -10.59 1.90 3.87
CA LEU A 178 -10.06 2.47 5.10
C LEU A 178 -9.60 1.34 6.02
N ALA A 179 -8.51 1.54 6.75
CA ALA A 179 -8.06 0.59 7.75
C ALA A 179 -7.41 1.29 8.96
N VAL A 180 -7.58 0.69 10.13
CA VAL A 180 -6.80 1.04 11.33
C VAL A 180 -5.37 0.56 11.14
N PHE A 181 -4.41 1.45 11.34
CA PHE A 181 -2.99 1.12 11.27
C PHE A 181 -2.42 0.91 12.67
N HIS A 182 -1.78 -0.23 12.90
CA HIS A 182 -1.13 -0.53 14.17
C HIS A 182 0.31 -0.03 14.16
N ARG A 183 0.51 1.21 14.62
CA ARG A 183 1.82 1.87 14.64
C ARG A 183 2.87 1.11 15.45
N ASP A 184 2.49 0.55 16.57
CA ASP A 184 3.33 -0.28 17.43
C ASP A 184 3.80 -1.56 16.71
N VAL A 185 2.91 -2.24 15.99
CA VAL A 185 3.24 -3.39 15.13
C VAL A 185 4.21 -2.98 14.03
N HIS A 186 4.01 -1.84 13.38
CA HIS A 186 4.93 -1.32 12.37
C HIS A 186 6.33 -1.08 12.95
N MET A 187 6.44 -0.42 14.10
CA MET A 187 7.73 -0.15 14.75
C MET A 187 8.45 -1.47 15.06
N LEU A 188 7.75 -2.45 15.65
CA LEU A 188 8.32 -3.76 15.93
C LEU A 188 8.74 -4.51 14.66
N LEU A 189 7.95 -4.38 13.59
CA LEU A 189 8.24 -5.00 12.30
C LEU A 189 9.54 -4.44 11.72
N VAL A 190 9.70 -3.11 11.71
CA VAL A 190 10.93 -2.45 11.26
C VAL A 190 12.13 -2.87 12.09
N ASP A 191 12.00 -2.91 13.43
CA ASP A 191 13.06 -3.35 14.32
C ASP A 191 13.50 -4.80 14.01
N LEU A 192 12.53 -5.71 13.82
CA LEU A 192 12.83 -7.10 13.49
C LEU A 192 13.41 -7.28 12.08
N GLU A 193 12.92 -6.54 11.08
CA GLU A 193 13.47 -6.54 9.73
C GLU A 193 14.94 -6.07 9.73
N LEU A 194 15.25 -5.01 10.49
CA LEU A 194 16.62 -4.52 10.68
C LEU A 194 17.51 -5.55 11.36
N LEU A 195 17.07 -6.11 12.49
CA LEU A 195 17.82 -7.13 13.23
C LEU A 195 18.04 -8.40 12.40
N LEU A 196 17.03 -8.82 11.64
CA LEU A 196 17.12 -9.94 10.72
C LEU A 196 18.13 -9.66 9.60
N GLY A 197 18.13 -8.44 9.05
CA GLY A 197 19.12 -7.99 8.07
C GLY A 197 20.55 -8.09 8.60
N ILE A 198 20.78 -7.69 9.87
CA ILE A 198 22.08 -7.80 10.56
C ILE A 198 22.46 -9.27 10.79
N ALA A 199 21.50 -10.11 11.18
CA ALA A 199 21.74 -11.53 11.50
C ALA A 199 21.98 -12.41 10.27
N LYS A 200 21.50 -12.01 9.09
CA LYS A 200 21.70 -12.75 7.84
C LYS A 200 23.19 -12.80 7.50
N PRO A 201 23.74 -14.00 7.18
CA PRO A 201 25.15 -14.13 6.81
C PRO A 201 25.41 -13.45 5.46
N GLY A 202 25.81 -12.19 5.53
CA GLY A 202 26.22 -11.35 4.41
C GLY A 202 27.11 -10.17 4.81
N PHE A 203 27.16 -9.83 6.11
CA PHE A 203 27.99 -8.75 6.68
C PHE A 203 29.13 -9.23 7.62
N GLY A 204 29.41 -10.54 7.67
CA GLY A 204 30.49 -11.12 8.48
C GLY A 204 31.32 -12.12 7.67
N PRO A 205 32.59 -12.40 8.05
CA PRO A 205 33.46 -13.26 7.27
C PRO A 205 32.80 -14.62 7.09
N SER A 206 32.73 -15.05 5.83
CA SER A 206 32.24 -16.36 5.40
C SER A 206 32.88 -17.44 6.28
N LYS A 207 32.13 -17.94 7.27
CA LYS A 207 32.48 -19.20 7.92
C LYS A 207 32.09 -20.31 6.95
N ARG A 208 32.97 -20.55 5.98
CA ARG A 208 33.11 -21.88 5.38
C ARG A 208 33.51 -22.80 6.52
N LEU A 209 32.63 -23.72 6.89
CA LEU A 209 33.01 -24.99 7.49
C LEU A 209 33.12 -26.00 6.36
#